data_AF-A0A4Z1JW46-F1
#
_entry.id   AF-A0A4Z1JW46-F1
#
_cell.length_a   1.000
_cell.length_b   1.000
_cell.length_c   1.000
_cell.angle_alpha   90.00
_cell.angle_beta   90.00
_cell.angle_gamma   90.00
#
_symmetry.space_group_name_H-M   'P 1'
#
loop_
_entity.id
_entity.type
_entity.pdbx_description
1 polymer ?
#
loop_
_entity_poly.entity_id
_entity_poly.type
_entity_poly.pdbx_seq_one_letter_code
_entity_poly.pdbx_strand_id
1 'polypeptide(L)'
;MSFSNSSQVAEPKASPCFNYQAPIPNNTGRKDGYLILPNFNTSTGPINQKLAIIKNSECPELLKVAGHTSKAEDEAACCHEMFFNQPYYVASGPEDKDPVFTAQFFGESDVKNITLAYEAMKEAREIAHRKSADPNSRNDVSEFEQRMIGGSKKKILQRRAYVQGFTITQQQDAICAAQLNAAIIENAESIGRLNQLIAIAAGNLLANCVPKEVLARLAKQAESAVPITFGHEDNKFFSTVQYNYSGVEIASLEMSLGNFGALHIDGHDDSAMWTVLLVLSNIPESYWPGRTFVSSLRIYATMGPMTALVFKAVHPHISLGPIPMGESKRLRYAYLPEKIHIMDSVLYNQSRLVAVCYPKGTVMRETPALLRRSTPKILQTIKGVRSSLPEAHPIAIAAFGTLRNQMEFLARLEAHDKVKMNRINPCLKMPTADLFVQLWSWEENGVTMTPRVSRIQAVLDGDGETKEWYEDYSKKCDAILSMKWFDGNKKTETNWVSTENVGSTFAHLDPLASTAAKPLEEFNKWAKKTNNLPTIKQNYGKLPYQCPNCELRFSTKQRVKLHHNLAHMYTYEWQMPQPSVDPAHQEKNSEFEEEGEEQLAEEAGIEGEEYPREEGPILKKRKR
;
A
#
# COMPACT_ATOMS: atom_id res chain seq x y z
N MET A 1 55.76 -44.33 -8.75
CA MET A 1 54.69 -43.69 -9.53
C MET A 1 54.03 -42.66 -8.64
N SER A 2 54.19 -41.39 -8.99
CA SER A 2 53.66 -40.22 -8.28
C SER A 2 52.24 -39.93 -8.75
N PHE A 3 51.26 -39.95 -7.85
CA PHE A 3 49.92 -39.42 -8.12
C PHE A 3 49.83 -38.00 -7.58
N SER A 4 49.82 -37.03 -8.49
CA SER A 4 49.54 -35.63 -8.24
C SER A 4 48.03 -35.43 -8.04
N ASN A 5 47.63 -35.01 -6.84
CA ASN A 5 46.32 -34.39 -6.62
C ASN A 5 46.29 -33.05 -7.34
N SER A 6 45.60 -32.97 -8.48
CA SER A 6 45.19 -31.68 -9.02
C SER A 6 44.02 -31.16 -8.19
N SER A 7 44.31 -30.11 -7.42
CA SER A 7 43.32 -29.19 -6.88
C SER A 7 42.48 -28.65 -8.04
N GLN A 8 41.25 -29.15 -8.20
CA GLN A 8 40.25 -28.49 -9.03
C GLN A 8 39.92 -27.15 -8.37
N VAL A 9 40.53 -26.08 -8.88
CA VAL A 9 40.10 -24.71 -8.62
C VAL A 9 38.68 -24.61 -9.17
N ALA A 10 37.70 -24.44 -8.28
CA ALA A 10 36.32 -24.23 -8.67
C ALA A 10 36.26 -23.02 -9.63
N GLU A 11 35.68 -23.22 -10.82
CA GLU A 11 35.43 -22.12 -11.74
C GLU A 11 34.61 -21.04 -11.03
N PRO A 12 34.92 -19.75 -11.24
CA PRO A 12 34.15 -18.66 -10.64
C PRO A 12 32.69 -18.79 -11.09
N LYS A 13 31.78 -19.00 -10.13
CA LYS A 13 30.33 -18.99 -10.40
C LYS A 13 30.00 -17.71 -11.16
N ALA A 14 29.36 -17.84 -12.33
CA ALA A 14 28.86 -16.69 -13.07
C ALA A 14 27.93 -15.88 -12.15
N SER A 15 28.11 -14.55 -12.14
CA SER A 15 27.28 -13.66 -11.33
C SER A 15 25.80 -13.85 -11.69
N PRO A 16 24.89 -13.91 -10.70
CA PRO A 16 23.47 -14.07 -10.98
C PRO A 16 22.93 -12.89 -11.78
N CYS A 17 22.18 -13.19 -12.84
CA CYS A 17 21.57 -12.18 -13.69
C CYS A 17 20.16 -11.84 -13.18
N PHE A 18 20.01 -10.74 -12.43
CA PHE A 18 18.70 -10.23 -11.96
C PHE A 18 17.91 -9.52 -13.09
N ASN A 19 16.72 -8.99 -12.77
CA ASN A 19 15.88 -8.29 -13.76
C ASN A 19 16.48 -6.97 -14.24
N TYR A 20 17.39 -6.39 -13.46
CA TYR A 20 18.11 -5.16 -13.79
C TYR A 20 19.59 -5.34 -13.50
N GLN A 21 20.40 -4.53 -14.17
CA GLN A 21 21.83 -4.42 -13.92
C GLN A 21 22.08 -3.62 -12.64
N ALA A 22 23.29 -3.75 -12.09
CA ALA A 22 23.71 -2.92 -10.97
C ALA A 22 23.70 -1.42 -11.37
N PRO A 23 23.40 -0.50 -10.43
CA PRO A 23 23.46 0.93 -10.72
C PRO A 23 24.85 1.36 -11.20
N ILE A 24 24.90 2.16 -12.26
CA ILE A 24 26.13 2.75 -12.80
C ILE A 24 26.05 4.29 -12.75
N PRO A 25 27.18 5.00 -12.60
CA PRO A 25 27.18 6.46 -12.66
C PRO A 25 26.57 6.98 -13.97
N ASN A 26 25.69 7.97 -13.88
CA ASN A 26 25.04 8.57 -15.03
C ASN A 26 25.96 9.61 -15.70
N ASN A 27 26.76 9.17 -16.66
CA ASN A 27 27.68 10.04 -17.41
C ASN A 27 27.04 10.68 -18.66
N THR A 28 25.71 10.66 -18.79
CA THR A 28 25.01 11.19 -19.99
C THR A 28 25.03 12.72 -20.11
N GLY A 29 25.70 13.43 -19.19
CA GLY A 29 25.95 14.87 -19.25
C GLY A 29 24.72 15.77 -19.03
N ARG A 30 23.52 15.20 -18.83
CA ARG A 30 22.26 15.94 -18.61
C ARG A 30 21.63 15.72 -17.24
N LYS A 31 22.00 14.67 -16.51
CA LYS A 31 21.41 14.29 -15.23
C LYS A 31 22.50 13.63 -14.38
N ASP A 32 22.92 14.27 -13.29
CA ASP A 32 23.81 13.64 -12.29
C ASP A 32 23.09 12.45 -11.61
N GLY A 33 23.83 11.55 -10.96
CA GLY A 33 23.28 10.41 -10.21
C GLY A 33 23.58 9.04 -10.84
N TYR A 34 22.65 8.09 -10.71
CA TYR A 34 22.84 6.69 -11.10
C TYR A 34 21.80 6.24 -12.13
N LEU A 35 22.24 5.42 -13.08
CA LEU A 35 21.42 4.78 -14.09
C LEU A 35 21.31 3.28 -13.84
N ILE A 36 20.11 2.74 -13.97
CA ILE A 36 19.81 1.31 -13.88
C ILE A 36 19.22 0.86 -15.23
N LEU A 37 19.78 -0.19 -15.80
CA LEU A 37 19.34 -0.76 -17.08
C LEU A 37 18.61 -2.09 -16.85
N PRO A 38 17.47 -2.33 -17.53
CA PRO A 38 16.78 -3.61 -17.47
C PRO A 38 17.55 -4.68 -18.24
N ASN A 39 17.49 -5.93 -17.75
CA ASN A 39 17.99 -7.13 -18.45
C ASN A 39 16.88 -7.79 -19.29
N PHE A 40 15.83 -7.04 -19.61
CA PHE A 40 14.70 -7.47 -20.44
C PHE A 40 14.32 -6.37 -21.43
N ASN A 41 13.65 -6.74 -22.53
CA ASN A 41 13.15 -5.78 -23.50
C ASN A 41 11.93 -5.05 -22.92
N THR A 42 12.01 -3.73 -22.73
CA THR A 42 10.92 -2.94 -22.13
C THR A 42 9.69 -2.80 -23.03
N SER A 43 9.81 -3.03 -24.33
CA SER A 43 8.66 -3.03 -25.25
C SER A 43 7.79 -4.28 -25.09
N THR A 44 8.38 -5.41 -24.70
CA THR A 44 7.66 -6.69 -24.54
C THR A 44 7.57 -7.16 -23.09
N GLY A 45 8.32 -6.56 -22.17
CA GLY A 45 8.52 -7.04 -20.81
C GLY A 45 9.42 -8.27 -20.73
N PRO A 46 9.58 -8.89 -19.54
CA PRO A 46 10.34 -10.13 -19.39
C PRO A 46 9.66 -11.29 -20.11
N ILE A 47 10.43 -12.02 -20.93
CA ILE A 47 9.97 -13.19 -21.71
C ILE A 47 9.47 -14.31 -20.78
N ASN A 48 10.14 -14.50 -19.64
CA ASN A 48 9.79 -15.48 -18.62
C ASN A 48 9.28 -14.77 -17.34
N GLN A 49 7.96 -14.66 -17.21
CA GLN A 49 7.33 -13.98 -16.06
C GLN A 49 7.58 -14.70 -14.74
N LYS A 50 7.58 -16.04 -14.73
CA LYS A 50 7.85 -16.82 -13.51
C LYS A 50 9.27 -16.58 -13.00
N LEU A 51 10.25 -16.55 -13.90
CA LEU A 51 11.63 -16.19 -13.60
C LEU A 51 11.73 -14.77 -13.06
N ALA A 52 11.03 -13.81 -13.68
CA ALA A 52 11.01 -12.42 -13.20
C ALA A 52 10.47 -12.32 -11.77
N ILE A 53 9.39 -13.03 -11.45
CA ILE A 53 8.81 -13.14 -10.10
C ILE A 53 9.85 -13.66 -9.11
N ILE A 54 10.47 -14.79 -9.41
CA ILE A 54 11.44 -15.43 -8.51
C ILE A 54 12.65 -14.52 -8.27
N LYS A 55 13.18 -13.88 -9.33
CA LYS A 55 14.28 -12.90 -9.22
C LYS A 55 13.91 -11.70 -8.32
N ASN A 56 12.66 -11.24 -8.34
CA ASN A 56 12.20 -10.15 -7.49
C ASN A 56 11.90 -10.60 -6.05
N SER A 57 11.61 -11.89 -5.84
CA SER A 57 11.33 -12.48 -4.52
C SER A 57 12.58 -12.86 -3.72
N GLU A 58 13.72 -13.04 -4.38
CA GLU A 58 14.97 -13.44 -3.72
C GLU A 58 15.67 -12.25 -3.03
N CYS A 59 15.71 -12.27 -1.69
CA CYS A 59 16.28 -11.21 -0.87
C CYS A 59 17.49 -11.73 -0.05
N PRO A 60 18.61 -10.98 0.03
CA PRO A 60 19.76 -11.40 0.84
C PRO A 60 19.46 -11.36 2.35
N GLU A 61 19.72 -12.45 3.08
CA GLU A 61 19.62 -12.51 4.55
C GLU A 61 20.51 -11.49 5.24
N LEU A 62 21.62 -11.13 4.61
CA LEU A 62 22.54 -10.08 5.03
C LEU A 62 21.83 -8.77 5.42
N LEU A 63 20.74 -8.41 4.72
CA LEU A 63 20.00 -7.17 4.98
C LEU A 63 19.25 -7.19 6.31
N LYS A 64 18.98 -8.37 6.89
CA LYS A 64 18.39 -8.54 8.24
C LYS A 64 19.40 -8.31 9.35
N VAL A 65 20.69 -8.34 9.06
CA VAL A 65 21.74 -8.20 10.09
C VAL A 65 21.90 -6.72 10.46
N ALA A 66 21.91 -6.43 11.76
CA ALA A 66 22.01 -5.09 12.32
C ALA A 66 23.38 -4.44 12.04
N GLY A 67 23.37 -3.14 11.74
CA GLY A 67 24.57 -2.33 11.44
C GLY A 67 24.90 -2.23 9.95
N HIS A 68 25.65 -1.22 9.55
CA HIS A 68 26.00 -0.95 8.14
C HIS A 68 26.73 -2.13 7.49
N THR A 69 26.38 -2.41 6.24
CA THR A 69 27.11 -3.37 5.42
C THR A 69 28.38 -2.73 4.88
N SER A 70 29.39 -3.56 4.64
CA SER A 70 30.58 -3.18 3.88
C SER A 70 30.35 -3.33 2.39
N LYS A 71 31.17 -2.64 1.59
CA LYS A 71 31.13 -2.75 0.12
C LYS A 71 31.27 -4.19 -0.37
N ALA A 72 32.13 -4.99 0.26
CA ALA A 72 32.31 -6.40 -0.08
C ALA A 72 31.07 -7.25 0.23
N GLU A 73 30.37 -6.95 1.31
CA GLU A 73 29.11 -7.61 1.65
C GLU A 73 28.00 -7.25 0.64
N ASP A 74 27.91 -5.98 0.24
CA ASP A 74 26.96 -5.51 -0.78
C ASP A 74 27.23 -6.16 -2.15
N GLU A 75 28.49 -6.22 -2.57
CA GLU A 75 28.92 -6.91 -3.80
C GLU A 75 28.54 -8.40 -3.76
N ALA A 76 28.83 -9.09 -2.64
CA ALA A 76 28.46 -10.50 -2.47
C ALA A 76 26.95 -10.73 -2.46
N ALA A 77 26.18 -9.79 -1.90
CA ALA A 77 24.72 -9.83 -1.85
C ALA A 77 24.06 -9.38 -3.17
N CYS A 78 24.84 -8.90 -4.15
CA CYS A 78 24.33 -8.25 -5.35
C CYS A 78 23.29 -7.16 -5.02
N CYS A 79 23.58 -6.31 -4.04
CA CYS A 79 22.76 -5.17 -3.68
C CYS A 79 23.59 -3.89 -3.58
N HIS A 80 22.91 -2.74 -3.52
CA HIS A 80 23.56 -1.44 -3.50
C HIS A 80 22.89 -0.53 -2.47
N GLU A 81 23.64 -0.06 -1.49
CA GLU A 81 23.16 1.02 -0.62
C GLU A 81 22.98 2.29 -1.42
N MET A 82 21.81 2.92 -1.29
CA MET A 82 21.55 4.20 -1.93
C MET A 82 22.38 5.30 -1.28
N PHE A 83 23.11 6.06 -2.09
CA PHE A 83 23.77 7.26 -1.62
C PHE A 83 22.77 8.37 -1.31
N PHE A 84 23.07 9.13 -0.26
CA PHE A 84 22.26 10.26 0.15
C PHE A 84 22.25 11.35 -0.92
N ASN A 85 21.07 11.91 -1.16
CA ASN A 85 20.82 12.99 -2.11
C ASN A 85 21.28 12.68 -3.55
N GLN A 86 21.34 11.40 -3.93
CA GLN A 86 21.64 10.96 -5.29
C GLN A 86 20.39 10.42 -5.98
N PRO A 87 20.03 10.93 -7.17
CA PRO A 87 18.90 10.41 -7.92
C PRO A 87 19.27 9.11 -8.65
N TYR A 88 18.33 8.18 -8.67
CA TYR A 88 18.40 6.91 -9.40
C TYR A 88 17.36 6.90 -10.50
N TYR A 89 17.82 6.63 -11.72
CA TYR A 89 17.00 6.59 -12.92
C TYR A 89 16.96 5.19 -13.51
N VAL A 90 15.84 4.83 -14.15
CA VAL A 90 15.73 3.61 -14.95
C VAL A 90 15.55 4.00 -16.41
N ALA A 91 16.45 3.51 -17.27
CA ALA A 91 16.37 3.71 -18.71
C ALA A 91 15.59 2.56 -19.37
N SER A 92 14.91 2.83 -20.48
CA SER A 92 14.32 1.76 -21.30
C SER A 92 15.36 0.93 -22.06
N GLY A 93 16.60 1.41 -22.15
CA GLY A 93 17.74 0.72 -22.73
C GLY A 93 18.97 1.63 -22.81
N PRO A 94 20.11 1.12 -23.30
CA PRO A 94 21.38 1.88 -23.33
C PRO A 94 21.31 3.21 -24.09
N GLU A 95 20.44 3.28 -25.12
CA GLU A 95 20.27 4.47 -25.99
C GLU A 95 19.19 5.45 -25.49
N ASP A 96 18.56 5.18 -24.34
CA ASP A 96 17.51 6.05 -23.80
C ASP A 96 18.09 7.37 -23.28
N LYS A 97 17.82 8.46 -24.01
CA LYS A 97 18.31 9.81 -23.71
C LYS A 97 17.50 10.52 -22.62
N ASP A 98 16.39 9.93 -22.17
CA ASP A 98 15.53 10.51 -21.16
C ASP A 98 15.09 9.46 -20.14
N PRO A 99 15.99 8.92 -19.31
CA PRO A 99 15.62 7.88 -18.37
C PRO A 99 14.65 8.41 -17.30
N VAL A 100 13.80 7.52 -16.79
CA VAL A 100 12.74 7.82 -15.83
C VAL A 100 13.34 7.99 -14.44
N PHE A 101 13.01 9.09 -13.75
CA PHE A 101 13.38 9.27 -12.35
C PHE A 101 12.61 8.27 -11.48
N THR A 102 13.33 7.40 -10.76
CA THR A 102 12.74 6.26 -10.08
C THR A 102 12.87 6.33 -8.58
N ALA A 103 14.01 6.77 -8.04
CA ALA A 103 14.19 6.87 -6.59
C ALA A 103 15.23 7.92 -6.17
N GLN A 104 15.12 8.44 -4.95
CA GLN A 104 16.15 9.20 -4.26
C GLN A 104 15.98 9.03 -2.74
N PHE A 105 17.10 8.82 -2.05
CA PHE A 105 17.13 8.72 -0.59
C PHE A 105 17.71 10.00 0.01
N PHE A 106 17.01 10.56 0.99
CA PHE A 106 17.41 11.77 1.72
C PHE A 106 17.90 11.36 3.11
N GLY A 107 19.18 11.62 3.38
CA GLY A 107 19.73 11.50 4.71
C GLY A 107 19.23 12.65 5.61
N GLU A 108 19.53 12.52 6.90
CA GLU A 108 19.13 13.50 7.93
C GLU A 108 19.55 14.94 7.60
N SER A 109 20.77 15.12 7.07
CA SER A 109 21.28 16.43 6.66
C SER A 109 20.55 16.99 5.44
N ASP A 110 20.16 16.13 4.50
CA ASP A 110 19.47 16.56 3.28
C ASP A 110 18.06 17.02 3.59
N VAL A 111 17.32 16.26 4.41
CA VAL A 111 15.99 16.65 4.89
C VAL A 111 16.08 18.00 5.60
N LYS A 112 17.09 18.17 6.47
CA LYS A 112 17.31 19.43 7.19
C LYS A 112 17.58 20.63 6.26
N ASN A 113 18.28 20.43 5.15
CA ASN A 113 18.52 21.48 4.16
C ASN A 113 17.22 21.90 3.43
N ILE A 114 16.18 21.07 3.48
CA ILE A 114 14.83 21.40 3.00
C ILE A 114 13.99 21.84 4.20
N THR A 115 14.19 23.08 4.66
CA THR A 115 13.66 23.60 5.94
C THR A 115 12.17 23.32 6.16
N LEU A 116 11.33 23.55 5.14
CA LEU A 116 9.90 23.28 5.24
C LEU A 116 9.58 21.80 5.49
N ALA A 117 10.34 20.88 4.88
CA ALA A 117 10.16 19.45 5.12
C ALA A 117 10.67 19.05 6.51
N TYR A 118 11.83 19.57 6.92
CA TYR A 118 12.40 19.27 8.23
C TYR A 118 11.51 19.71 9.40
N GLU A 119 11.08 20.97 9.41
CA GLU A 119 10.21 21.48 10.48
C GLU A 119 8.88 20.73 10.51
N ALA A 120 8.32 20.42 9.33
CA ALA A 120 7.08 19.66 9.25
C ALA A 120 7.24 18.22 9.76
N MET A 121 8.32 17.52 9.39
CA MET A 121 8.62 16.18 9.89
C MET A 121 8.89 16.18 11.40
N LYS A 122 9.57 17.20 11.92
CA LYS A 122 9.89 17.34 13.34
C LYS A 122 8.60 17.49 14.17
N GLU A 123 7.73 18.42 13.81
CA GLU A 123 6.44 18.61 14.49
C GLU A 123 5.54 17.37 14.33
N ALA A 124 5.49 16.78 13.13
CA ALA A 124 4.73 15.56 12.88
C ALA A 124 5.20 14.39 13.75
N ARG A 125 6.53 14.25 13.93
CA ARG A 125 7.16 13.25 14.80
C ARG A 125 6.74 13.44 16.25
N GLU A 126 6.72 14.67 16.75
CA GLU A 126 6.27 14.97 18.11
C GLU A 126 4.78 14.65 18.32
N ILE A 127 3.91 15.05 17.39
CA ILE A 127 2.46 14.76 17.47
C ILE A 127 2.22 13.24 17.43
N ALA A 128 2.88 12.54 16.52
CA ALA A 128 2.62 11.12 16.26
C ALA A 128 3.17 10.18 17.35
N HIS A 129 4.15 10.60 18.15
CA HIS A 129 4.71 9.77 19.24
C HIS A 129 4.24 10.16 20.63
N ARG A 130 3.53 11.28 20.79
CA ARG A 130 3.09 11.77 22.10
C ARG A 130 2.28 10.70 22.84
N LYS A 131 2.63 10.47 24.10
CA LYS A 131 1.84 9.61 25.00
C LYS A 131 0.57 10.32 25.42
N SER A 132 -0.48 9.53 25.63
CA SER A 132 -1.73 10.07 26.18
C SER A 132 -1.55 10.45 27.65
N ALA A 133 -2.18 11.55 28.06
CA ALA A 133 -2.25 11.96 29.46
C ALA A 133 -3.26 11.12 30.27
N ASP A 134 -4.08 10.28 29.61
CA ASP A 134 -5.01 9.38 30.29
C ASP A 134 -4.22 8.24 30.99
N PRO A 135 -4.30 8.11 32.32
CA PRO A 135 -3.61 7.06 33.06
C PRO A 135 -4.08 5.64 32.72
N ASN A 136 -5.26 5.49 32.08
CA ASN A 136 -5.77 4.20 31.62
C ASN A 136 -5.29 3.82 30.22
N SER A 137 -4.52 4.71 29.58
CA SER A 137 -3.99 4.50 28.25
C SER A 137 -2.82 3.52 28.26
N ARG A 138 -2.59 2.86 27.10
CA ARG A 138 -1.48 1.92 26.95
C ARG A 138 -0.18 2.68 26.74
N ASN A 139 0.82 2.38 27.57
CA ASN A 139 2.15 2.99 27.50
C ASN A 139 2.93 2.72 26.20
N ASP A 140 2.51 1.73 25.39
CA ASP A 140 3.15 1.36 24.12
C ASP A 140 2.42 1.90 22.88
N VAL A 141 1.34 2.67 23.06
CA VAL A 141 0.45 3.18 22.00
C VAL A 141 0.31 4.69 22.14
N SER A 142 0.64 5.44 21.08
CA SER A 142 0.59 6.90 21.11
C SER A 142 -0.85 7.42 21.22
N GLU A 143 -1.00 8.67 21.63
CA GLU A 143 -2.29 9.35 21.65
C GLU A 143 -2.93 9.35 20.24
N PHE A 144 -2.13 9.58 19.20
CA PHE A 144 -2.56 9.48 17.81
C PHE A 144 -3.13 8.09 17.49
N GLU A 145 -2.38 7.02 17.79
CA GLU A 145 -2.84 5.65 17.56
C GLU A 145 -4.15 5.34 18.30
N GLN A 146 -4.30 5.80 19.54
CA GLN A 146 -5.53 5.63 20.33
C GLN A 146 -6.74 6.24 19.62
N ARG A 147 -6.59 7.45 19.05
CA ARG A 147 -7.64 8.10 18.26
C ARG A 147 -7.97 7.31 16.99
N MET A 148 -6.96 6.73 16.32
CA MET A 148 -7.17 5.89 15.14
C MET A 148 -7.90 4.59 15.47
N ILE A 149 -7.61 3.98 16.62
CA ILE A 149 -8.25 2.76 17.11
C ILE A 149 -9.71 3.01 17.53
N GLY A 150 -9.98 4.18 18.14
CA GLY A 150 -11.25 4.52 18.76
C GLY A 150 -11.58 3.63 19.97
N GLY A 151 -12.86 3.52 20.35
CA GLY A 151 -13.29 2.73 21.51
C GLY A 151 -13.13 1.20 21.42
N SER A 152 -12.55 0.67 20.34
CA SER A 152 -12.44 -0.78 20.12
C SER A 152 -11.10 -1.35 20.63
N LYS A 153 -11.06 -1.76 21.89
CA LYS A 153 -9.88 -2.42 22.51
C LYS A 153 -9.41 -3.68 21.74
N LYS A 154 -10.30 -4.36 21.01
CA LYS A 154 -9.98 -5.56 20.19
C LYS A 154 -9.18 -5.25 18.91
N LYS A 155 -9.23 -4.02 18.36
CA LYS A 155 -8.51 -3.68 17.10
C LYS A 155 -6.99 -3.55 17.28
N ILE A 156 -6.52 -3.27 18.49
CA ILE A 156 -5.08 -3.11 18.82
C ILE A 156 -4.30 -4.41 18.60
N LEU A 157 -4.96 -5.56 18.68
CA LEU A 157 -4.31 -6.87 18.70
C LEU A 157 -3.91 -7.42 17.32
N GLN A 158 -4.28 -6.77 16.20
CA GLN A 158 -4.06 -7.39 14.88
C GLN A 158 -3.06 -6.67 13.98
N ARG A 159 -3.11 -5.34 13.80
CA ARG A 159 -2.20 -4.58 12.90
C ARG A 159 -2.08 -3.11 13.32
N ARG A 160 -0.86 -2.56 13.37
CA ARG A 160 -0.57 -1.15 13.68
C ARG A 160 -0.26 -0.34 12.40
N ALA A 161 -1.16 -0.42 11.44
CA ALA A 161 -1.12 0.34 10.19
C ALA A 161 -2.39 1.19 10.07
N TYR A 162 -2.25 2.51 10.10
CA TYR A 162 -3.37 3.45 10.15
C TYR A 162 -3.42 4.28 8.87
N VAL A 163 -4.42 3.98 8.03
CA VAL A 163 -4.62 4.65 6.74
C VAL A 163 -5.51 5.88 6.94
N GLN A 164 -5.16 7.01 6.32
CA GLN A 164 -5.93 8.25 6.26
C GLN A 164 -5.99 8.76 4.80
N GLY A 165 -7.02 9.53 4.46
CA GLY A 165 -7.23 10.00 3.09
C GLY A 165 -8.17 9.10 2.28
N PHE A 166 -7.88 8.91 0.99
CA PHE A 166 -8.82 8.36 0.01
C PHE A 166 -8.19 7.28 -0.87
N THR A 167 -8.87 6.14 -0.94
CA THR A 167 -8.48 4.96 -1.71
C THR A 167 -9.64 4.51 -2.59
N ILE A 168 -9.41 3.46 -3.35
CA ILE A 168 -10.42 2.79 -4.15
C ILE A 168 -10.96 1.53 -3.44
N THR A 169 -12.22 1.18 -3.69
CA THR A 169 -12.83 -0.09 -3.29
C THR A 169 -12.08 -1.28 -3.89
N GLN A 170 -12.23 -2.48 -3.30
CA GLN A 170 -11.62 -3.70 -3.85
C GLN A 170 -12.10 -3.99 -5.27
N GLN A 171 -13.35 -3.65 -5.59
CA GLN A 171 -13.97 -3.80 -6.90
C GLN A 171 -13.51 -2.74 -7.91
N GLN A 172 -12.75 -1.73 -7.45
CA GLN A 172 -12.26 -0.62 -8.25
C GLN A 172 -13.37 0.24 -8.92
N ASP A 173 -14.57 0.21 -8.35
CA ASP A 173 -15.77 0.83 -8.91
C ASP A 173 -16.16 2.13 -8.18
N ALA A 174 -15.47 2.47 -7.08
CA ALA A 174 -15.76 3.66 -6.30
C ALA A 174 -14.56 4.10 -5.47
N ILE A 175 -14.49 5.40 -5.21
CA ILE A 175 -13.55 5.99 -4.25
C ILE A 175 -14.18 6.03 -2.87
N CYS A 176 -13.42 5.61 -1.86
CA CYS A 176 -13.83 5.63 -0.46
C CYS A 176 -12.80 6.36 0.41
N ALA A 177 -13.30 7.03 1.45
CA ALA A 177 -12.45 7.54 2.50
C ALA A 177 -11.91 6.37 3.35
N ALA A 178 -10.74 6.57 3.93
CA ALA A 178 -10.26 5.74 5.02
C ALA A 178 -11.26 5.72 6.19
N GLN A 179 -11.17 4.71 7.06
CA GLN A 179 -12.15 4.53 8.12
C GLN A 179 -12.17 5.73 9.09
N LEU A 180 -13.32 6.42 9.17
CA LEU A 180 -13.61 7.41 10.20
C LEU A 180 -14.20 6.76 11.44
N ASN A 181 -13.96 7.38 12.60
CA ASN A 181 -14.59 7.04 13.86
C ASN A 181 -14.87 8.34 14.65
N ALA A 182 -15.64 8.26 15.75
CA ALA A 182 -16.02 9.43 16.53
C ALA A 182 -14.79 10.21 17.06
N ALA A 183 -13.77 9.50 17.58
CA ALA A 183 -12.54 10.13 18.07
C ALA A 183 -11.77 10.86 16.95
N ILE A 184 -11.79 10.35 15.72
CA ILE A 184 -11.18 11.05 14.57
C ILE A 184 -11.92 12.37 14.29
N ILE A 185 -13.25 12.35 14.32
CA ILE A 185 -14.08 13.54 14.04
C ILE A 185 -13.93 14.57 15.16
N GLU A 186 -14.01 14.14 16.41
CA GLU A 186 -13.85 15.00 17.60
C GLU A 186 -12.45 15.63 17.68
N ASN A 187 -11.44 15.00 17.08
CA ASN A 187 -10.06 15.47 17.08
C ASN A 187 -9.57 15.88 15.68
N ALA A 188 -10.50 16.23 14.78
CA ALA A 188 -10.23 16.51 13.36
C ALA A 188 -9.15 17.58 13.16
N GLU A 189 -9.11 18.62 14.00
CA GLU A 189 -8.09 19.68 13.91
C GLU A 189 -6.67 19.12 14.09
N SER A 190 -6.45 18.33 15.14
CA SER A 190 -5.12 17.76 15.42
C SER A 190 -4.70 16.67 14.42
N ILE A 191 -5.64 15.88 13.92
CA ILE A 191 -5.38 14.84 12.91
C ILE A 191 -5.13 15.49 11.55
N GLY A 192 -5.95 16.48 11.20
CA GLY A 192 -5.76 17.35 10.04
C GLY A 192 -4.40 18.03 10.08
N ARG A 193 -3.98 18.57 11.23
CA ARG A 193 -2.64 19.16 11.42
C ARG A 193 -1.53 18.17 11.12
N LEU A 194 -1.56 16.97 11.71
CA LEU A 194 -0.56 15.94 11.43
C LEU A 194 -0.50 15.63 9.92
N ASN A 195 -1.65 15.40 9.30
CA ASN A 195 -1.75 15.12 7.87
C ASN A 195 -1.26 16.27 6.98
N GLN A 196 -1.49 17.53 7.37
CA GLN A 196 -0.94 18.71 6.69
C GLN A 196 0.58 18.71 6.74
N LEU A 197 1.17 18.47 7.91
CA LEU A 197 2.63 18.40 8.07
C LEU A 197 3.24 17.30 7.22
N ILE A 198 2.62 16.12 7.17
CA ILE A 198 3.04 15.02 6.30
C ILE A 198 2.98 15.43 4.82
N ALA A 199 1.88 16.05 4.38
CA ALA A 199 1.73 16.50 3.00
C ALA A 199 2.75 17.59 2.63
N ILE A 200 3.02 18.54 3.54
CA ILE A 200 4.06 19.58 3.38
C ILE A 200 5.43 18.94 3.22
N ALA A 201 5.80 18.01 4.11
CA ALA A 201 7.09 17.34 4.06
C ALA A 201 7.26 16.55 2.76
N ALA A 202 6.29 15.68 2.44
CA ALA A 202 6.34 14.86 1.24
C ALA A 202 6.37 15.70 -0.05
N GLY A 203 5.55 16.75 -0.12
CA GLY A 203 5.51 17.65 -1.28
C GLY A 203 6.81 18.42 -1.49
N ASN A 204 7.43 18.93 -0.43
CA ASN A 204 8.70 19.65 -0.52
C ASN A 204 9.87 18.72 -0.88
N LEU A 205 9.92 17.51 -0.33
CA LEU A 205 10.93 16.51 -0.71
C LEU A 205 10.79 16.14 -2.19
N LEU A 206 9.57 15.88 -2.65
CA LEU A 206 9.28 15.56 -4.06
C LEU A 206 9.74 16.70 -4.99
N ALA A 207 9.45 17.95 -4.63
CA ALA A 207 9.85 19.13 -5.40
C ALA A 207 11.37 19.35 -5.48
N ASN A 208 12.15 18.75 -4.57
CA ASN A 208 13.61 18.85 -4.56
C ASN A 208 14.30 17.76 -5.39
N CYS A 209 13.70 16.58 -5.57
CA CYS A 209 14.34 15.48 -6.32
C CYS A 209 13.75 15.24 -7.73
N VAL A 210 12.47 15.48 -7.93
CA VAL A 210 11.82 15.18 -9.22
C VAL A 210 12.16 16.27 -10.24
N PRO A 211 12.45 15.92 -11.51
CA PRO A 211 12.63 16.91 -12.58
C PRO A 211 11.47 17.91 -12.63
N LYS A 212 11.78 19.21 -12.57
CA LYS A 212 10.81 20.29 -12.41
C LYS A 212 9.77 20.31 -13.52
N GLU A 213 10.18 20.03 -14.76
CA GLU A 213 9.29 20.00 -15.92
C GLU A 213 8.27 18.86 -15.82
N VAL A 214 8.69 17.69 -15.35
CA VAL A 214 7.81 16.53 -15.14
C VAL A 214 6.81 16.84 -14.03
N LEU A 215 7.29 17.39 -12.91
CA LEU A 215 6.44 17.72 -11.77
C LEU A 215 5.39 18.79 -12.13
N ALA A 216 5.78 19.81 -12.91
CA ALA A 216 4.86 20.85 -13.37
C ALA A 216 3.76 20.28 -14.29
N ARG A 217 4.11 19.37 -15.21
CA ARG A 217 3.13 18.71 -16.07
C ARG A 217 2.18 17.80 -15.29
N LEU A 218 2.69 17.04 -14.32
CA LEU A 218 1.86 16.24 -13.41
C LEU A 218 0.94 17.11 -12.54
N ALA A 219 1.44 18.24 -12.02
CA ALA A 219 0.62 19.18 -11.25
C ALA A 219 -0.52 19.77 -12.10
N LYS A 220 -0.26 20.11 -13.38
CA LYS A 220 -1.28 20.58 -14.31
C LYS A 220 -2.32 19.49 -14.60
N GLN A 221 -1.88 18.27 -14.87
CA GLN A 221 -2.76 17.11 -15.05
C GLN A 221 -3.65 16.88 -13.82
N ALA A 222 -3.09 17.01 -12.61
CA ALA A 222 -3.85 16.88 -11.37
C ALA A 222 -4.89 18.01 -11.19
N GLU A 223 -4.67 19.23 -11.65
CA GLU A 223 -5.73 20.25 -11.59
C GLU A 223 -6.94 19.82 -12.44
N SER A 224 -6.72 19.40 -13.70
CA SER A 224 -7.81 18.98 -14.59
C SER A 224 -8.50 17.68 -14.16
N ALA A 225 -7.75 16.74 -13.55
CA ALA A 225 -8.29 15.46 -13.07
C ALA A 225 -9.09 15.60 -11.76
N VAL A 226 -8.99 16.74 -11.07
CA VAL A 226 -9.68 17.05 -9.81
C VAL A 226 -9.57 15.91 -8.77
N PRO A 227 -8.36 15.46 -8.40
CA PRO A 227 -8.21 14.39 -7.43
C PRO A 227 -8.64 14.85 -6.05
N ILE A 228 -9.19 13.93 -5.27
CA ILE A 228 -9.43 14.11 -3.84
C ILE A 228 -8.15 13.75 -3.07
N THR A 229 -7.62 14.71 -2.29
CA THR A 229 -6.35 14.60 -1.57
C THR A 229 -6.52 14.85 -0.08
N PHE A 230 -5.52 14.47 0.72
CA PHE A 230 -5.50 14.67 2.18
C PHE A 230 -4.49 15.75 2.58
N GLY A 231 -4.56 16.22 3.82
CA GLY A 231 -3.53 17.03 4.44
C GLY A 231 -3.60 18.50 4.04
N HIS A 232 -2.57 18.98 3.35
CA HIS A 232 -2.41 20.39 2.99
C HIS A 232 -3.12 20.72 1.66
N GLU A 233 -3.62 21.94 1.51
CA GLU A 233 -4.34 22.41 0.31
C GLU A 233 -3.51 22.41 -0.98
N ASP A 234 -2.18 22.43 -0.85
CA ASP A 234 -1.24 22.31 -1.97
C ASP A 234 -0.87 20.87 -2.34
N ASN A 235 -1.41 19.87 -1.64
CA ASN A 235 -1.20 18.49 -2.02
C ASN A 235 -1.91 18.17 -3.35
N LYS A 236 -1.09 17.93 -4.38
CA LYS A 236 -1.52 17.54 -5.73
C LYS A 236 -1.10 16.13 -6.12
N PHE A 237 -0.35 15.43 -5.26
CA PHE A 237 0.39 14.23 -5.64
C PHE A 237 -0.03 13.00 -4.84
N PHE A 238 -0.67 13.17 -3.68
CA PHE A 238 -0.98 12.04 -2.79
C PHE A 238 -2.44 12.03 -2.38
N SER A 239 -3.09 10.88 -2.52
CA SER A 239 -4.47 10.71 -2.09
C SER A 239 -4.59 10.08 -0.69
N THR A 240 -3.55 9.37 -0.25
CA THR A 240 -3.56 8.58 0.99
C THR A 240 -2.24 8.74 1.74
N VAL A 241 -2.30 8.74 3.08
CA VAL A 241 -1.15 8.45 3.95
C VAL A 241 -1.44 7.21 4.78
N GLN A 242 -0.43 6.37 4.99
CA GLN A 242 -0.47 5.28 5.97
C GLN A 242 0.62 5.46 7.02
N TYR A 243 0.22 5.49 8.29
CA TYR A 243 1.12 5.52 9.43
C TYR A 243 1.41 4.09 9.89
N ASN A 244 2.65 3.66 9.73
CA ASN A 244 3.12 2.31 10.03
C ASN A 244 3.93 2.31 11.33
N TYR A 245 3.33 1.82 12.41
CA TYR A 245 3.99 1.65 13.70
C TYR A 245 4.52 0.23 13.87
N SER A 246 5.68 0.11 14.48
CA SER A 246 6.21 -1.16 14.98
C SER A 246 6.94 -0.91 16.29
N GLY A 247 6.60 -1.71 17.31
CA GLY A 247 7.33 -1.71 18.57
C GLY A 247 8.75 -2.24 18.36
N VAL A 248 9.69 -1.77 19.18
CA VAL A 248 11.10 -2.16 19.09
C VAL A 248 11.35 -3.65 19.38
N GLU A 249 10.45 -4.30 20.12
CA GLU A 249 10.53 -5.72 20.49
C GLU A 249 9.84 -6.69 19.51
N ILE A 250 9.33 -6.20 18.38
CA ILE A 250 8.59 -7.06 17.44
C ILE A 250 9.56 -7.71 16.44
N ALA A 251 9.46 -9.04 16.31
CA ALA A 251 10.37 -9.84 15.48
C ALA A 251 10.33 -9.49 13.98
N SER A 252 9.22 -8.97 13.45
CA SER A 252 9.14 -8.51 12.06
C SER A 252 8.07 -7.43 11.82
N LEU A 253 8.25 -6.67 10.73
CA LEU A 253 7.20 -5.75 10.27
C LEU A 253 5.97 -6.47 9.74
N GLU A 254 6.10 -7.69 9.21
CA GLU A 254 4.92 -8.47 8.80
C GLU A 254 4.04 -8.81 10.01
N MET A 255 4.62 -9.09 11.18
CA MET A 255 3.84 -9.27 12.41
C MET A 255 3.15 -7.98 12.85
N SER A 256 3.81 -6.83 12.71
CA SER A 256 3.27 -5.53 13.14
C SER A 256 2.21 -4.96 12.18
N LEU A 257 2.45 -5.10 10.88
CA LEU A 257 1.74 -4.41 9.80
C LEU A 257 0.92 -5.36 8.92
N GLY A 258 1.09 -6.68 9.06
CA GLY A 258 0.54 -7.67 8.15
C GLY A 258 1.17 -7.57 6.77
N ASN A 259 0.32 -7.62 5.73
CA ASN A 259 0.78 -7.62 4.33
C ASN A 259 1.65 -6.41 3.94
N PHE A 260 1.50 -5.26 4.62
CA PHE A 260 2.31 -4.07 4.35
C PHE A 260 3.76 -4.19 4.84
N GLY A 261 4.03 -5.16 5.72
CA GLY A 261 5.39 -5.47 6.19
C GLY A 261 6.09 -6.60 5.41
N ALA A 262 5.37 -7.26 4.50
CA ALA A 262 5.91 -8.32 3.65
C ALA A 262 6.43 -7.75 2.31
N LEU A 263 7.03 -8.59 1.46
CA LEU A 263 7.38 -8.20 0.09
C LEU A 263 6.12 -8.01 -0.77
N HIS A 264 5.95 -6.82 -1.33
CA HIS A 264 4.76 -6.44 -2.08
C HIS A 264 5.05 -5.43 -3.19
N ILE A 265 4.01 -5.15 -3.98
CA ILE A 265 3.97 -4.10 -4.99
C ILE A 265 2.76 -3.23 -4.69
N ASP A 266 2.93 -1.91 -4.70
CA ASP A 266 1.81 -0.97 -4.60
C ASP A 266 1.14 -0.77 -5.97
N GLY A 267 0.61 -1.85 -6.56
CA GLY A 267 0.12 -1.84 -7.96
C GLY A 267 -1.14 -1.02 -8.23
N HIS A 268 -1.68 -0.34 -7.21
CA HIS A 268 -2.74 0.67 -7.38
C HIS A 268 -2.21 2.11 -7.37
N ASP A 269 -0.92 2.30 -7.14
CA ASP A 269 -0.28 3.60 -7.26
C ASP A 269 -0.12 3.95 -8.74
N ASP A 270 -0.13 5.24 -9.05
CA ASP A 270 0.16 5.75 -10.36
C ASP A 270 1.64 5.53 -10.68
N SER A 271 1.93 4.73 -11.72
CA SER A 271 3.30 4.47 -12.17
C SER A 271 4.02 5.73 -12.65
N ALA A 272 3.30 6.79 -13.04
CA ALA A 272 3.89 8.08 -13.39
C ALA A 272 4.34 8.89 -12.16
N MET A 273 3.78 8.61 -10.97
CA MET A 273 4.06 9.33 -9.72
C MET A 273 5.02 8.54 -8.81
N TRP A 274 5.16 9.00 -7.57
CA TRP A 274 6.09 8.45 -6.58
C TRP A 274 5.42 8.33 -5.22
N THR A 275 5.86 7.33 -4.48
CA THR A 275 5.54 7.14 -3.06
C THR A 275 6.64 7.78 -2.25
N VAL A 276 6.26 8.43 -1.14
CA VAL A 276 7.22 9.06 -0.22
C VAL A 276 7.10 8.38 1.14
N LEU A 277 8.19 7.77 1.62
CA LEU A 277 8.32 7.28 2.99
C LEU A 277 9.03 8.36 3.82
N LEU A 278 8.35 8.87 4.83
CA LEU A 278 8.91 9.77 5.83
C LEU A 278 9.20 8.98 7.11
N VAL A 279 10.47 8.88 7.50
CA VAL A 279 10.86 8.15 8.71
C VAL A 279 10.78 9.07 9.91
N LEU A 280 9.76 8.84 10.74
CA LEU A 280 9.49 9.63 11.95
C LEU A 280 9.85 8.83 13.22
N SER A 281 10.66 7.78 13.10
CA SER A 281 10.95 6.84 14.18
C SER A 281 11.53 7.50 15.44
N ASN A 282 11.19 6.93 16.59
CA ASN A 282 11.83 7.20 17.88
C ASN A 282 12.30 5.87 18.46
N ILE A 283 13.54 5.51 18.17
CA ILE A 283 14.10 4.21 18.55
C ILE A 283 15.32 4.43 19.45
N PRO A 284 15.64 3.47 20.35
CA PRO A 284 16.83 3.58 21.18
C PRO A 284 18.12 3.58 20.35
N GLU A 285 19.15 4.27 20.85
CA GLU A 285 20.49 4.33 20.26
C GLU A 285 21.16 2.94 20.10
N SER A 286 20.75 1.97 20.92
CA SER A 286 21.23 0.59 20.86
C SER A 286 20.64 -0.24 19.72
N TYR A 287 19.74 0.33 18.91
CA TYR A 287 19.06 -0.36 17.82
C TYR A 287 19.56 0.13 16.46
N TRP A 288 19.65 -0.81 15.52
CA TRP A 288 19.69 -0.52 14.10
C TRP A 288 18.29 -0.11 13.62
N PRO A 289 18.13 0.98 12.84
CA PRO A 289 16.80 1.48 12.44
C PRO A 289 16.03 0.61 11.45
N GLY A 290 16.70 -0.34 10.80
CA GLY A 290 16.14 -1.14 9.72
C GLY A 290 16.43 -0.55 8.34
N ARG A 291 15.85 -1.18 7.31
CA ARG A 291 16.13 -0.89 5.90
C ARG A 291 14.86 -0.96 5.08
N THR A 292 14.82 -0.26 3.95
CA THR A 292 13.84 -0.51 2.89
C THR A 292 14.60 -0.96 1.64
N PHE A 293 14.21 -2.12 1.09
CA PHE A 293 14.84 -2.74 -0.07
C PHE A 293 13.86 -2.73 -1.24
N VAL A 294 14.24 -2.13 -2.36
CA VAL A 294 13.52 -2.21 -3.63
C VAL A 294 14.08 -3.40 -4.40
N SER A 295 13.53 -4.58 -4.13
CA SER A 295 14.15 -5.87 -4.48
C SER A 295 14.38 -6.04 -5.97
N SER A 296 13.49 -5.51 -6.81
CA SER A 296 13.65 -5.57 -8.26
C SER A 296 14.88 -4.79 -8.74
N LEU A 297 15.13 -3.60 -8.20
CA LEU A 297 16.24 -2.73 -8.57
C LEU A 297 17.53 -3.04 -7.81
N ARG A 298 17.47 -3.96 -6.84
CA ARG A 298 18.59 -4.34 -5.96
C ARG A 298 19.21 -3.17 -5.17
N ILE A 299 18.45 -2.10 -4.95
CA ILE A 299 18.87 -0.94 -4.13
C ILE A 299 18.17 -0.94 -2.78
N TYR A 300 18.85 -0.50 -1.72
CA TYR A 300 18.23 -0.31 -0.40
C TYR A 300 18.66 0.99 0.27
N ALA A 301 17.85 1.44 1.22
CA ALA A 301 18.11 2.60 2.07
C ALA A 301 18.06 2.20 3.55
N THR A 302 18.97 2.76 4.35
CA THR A 302 19.00 2.64 5.81
C THR A 302 18.01 3.64 6.41
N MET A 303 16.94 3.16 7.05
CA MET A 303 15.75 3.97 7.39
C MET A 303 15.87 4.64 8.76
N GLY A 304 16.91 5.45 8.96
CA GLY A 304 17.14 6.20 10.21
C GLY A 304 16.09 7.28 10.48
N PRO A 305 15.92 7.76 11.74
CA PRO A 305 15.00 8.84 12.04
C PRO A 305 15.26 10.10 11.21
N MET A 306 14.21 10.83 10.84
CA MET A 306 14.30 12.06 10.05
C MET A 306 14.99 11.89 8.68
N THR A 307 14.92 10.68 8.12
CA THR A 307 15.28 10.38 6.72
C THR A 307 14.01 10.22 5.87
N ALA A 308 14.17 10.26 4.54
CA ALA A 308 13.06 10.02 3.63
C ALA A 308 13.47 9.28 2.36
N LEU A 309 12.58 8.41 1.85
CA LEU A 309 12.74 7.72 0.57
C LEU A 309 11.62 8.14 -0.38
N VAL A 310 11.98 8.78 -1.49
CA VAL A 310 11.08 9.02 -2.62
C VAL A 310 11.36 7.94 -3.65
N PHE A 311 10.36 7.16 -4.05
CA PHE A 311 10.56 6.07 -5.01
C PHE A 311 9.26 5.64 -5.70
N LYS A 312 9.38 4.97 -6.84
CA LYS A 312 8.25 4.31 -7.52
C LYS A 312 7.91 2.98 -6.83
N ALA A 313 6.97 3.00 -5.87
CA ALA A 313 6.53 1.82 -5.11
C ALA A 313 5.82 0.72 -5.94
N VAL A 314 5.54 1.00 -7.21
CA VAL A 314 5.14 0.00 -8.21
C VAL A 314 6.28 -0.99 -8.54
N HIS A 315 7.51 -0.74 -8.07
CA HIS A 315 8.54 -1.75 -7.98
C HIS A 315 8.37 -2.64 -6.74
N PRO A 316 8.62 -3.96 -6.84
CA PRO A 316 8.71 -4.85 -5.68
C PRO A 316 9.62 -4.31 -4.59
N HIS A 317 9.10 -4.25 -3.36
CA HIS A 317 9.83 -3.72 -2.22
C HIS A 317 9.39 -4.32 -0.88
N ILE A 318 10.29 -4.25 0.09
CA ILE A 318 10.08 -4.71 1.47
C ILE A 318 10.78 -3.76 2.44
N SER A 319 10.18 -3.52 3.59
CA SER A 319 10.83 -2.83 4.70
C SER A 319 11.14 -3.79 5.85
N LEU A 320 12.25 -3.53 6.53
CA LEU A 320 12.70 -4.23 7.72
C LEU A 320 12.60 -3.28 8.91
N GLY A 321 12.21 -3.85 10.06
CA GLY A 321 12.01 -3.10 11.30
C GLY A 321 13.32 -2.78 12.01
N PRO A 322 13.26 -2.04 13.13
CA PRO A 322 14.41 -1.85 13.98
C PRO A 322 14.84 -3.18 14.60
N ILE A 323 16.13 -3.35 14.82
CA ILE A 323 16.71 -4.59 15.39
C ILE A 323 17.77 -4.17 16.42
N PRO A 324 17.80 -4.79 17.62
CA PRO A 324 18.88 -4.54 18.58
C PRO A 324 20.24 -4.79 17.93
N MET A 325 21.24 -3.95 18.22
CA MET A 325 22.60 -4.20 17.74
C MET A 325 23.15 -5.52 18.30
N GLY A 326 22.76 -5.91 19.53
CA GLY A 326 23.17 -7.15 20.17
C GLY A 326 24.69 -7.35 20.13
N GLU A 327 25.13 -8.51 19.62
CA GLU A 327 26.54 -8.87 19.42
C GLU A 327 27.09 -8.46 18.04
N SER A 328 26.31 -7.74 17.21
CA SER A 328 26.77 -7.32 15.88
C SER A 328 28.02 -6.44 15.99
N LYS A 329 29.05 -6.81 15.22
CA LYS A 329 30.32 -6.09 15.13
C LYS A 329 30.31 -5.00 14.05
N ARG A 330 29.20 -4.85 13.32
CA ARG A 330 29.06 -3.84 12.25
C ARG A 330 29.00 -2.44 12.83
N LEU A 331 29.33 -1.47 11.99
CA LEU A 331 29.20 -0.06 12.35
C LEU A 331 27.74 0.24 12.72
N ARG A 332 27.57 0.87 13.88
CA ARG A 332 26.26 1.31 14.38
C ARG A 332 25.75 2.46 13.52
N TYR A 333 24.43 2.66 13.56
CA TYR A 333 23.84 3.86 12.99
C TYR A 333 24.32 5.08 13.79
N ALA A 334 24.94 6.04 13.09
CA ALA A 334 25.41 7.27 13.69
C ALA A 334 24.32 8.34 13.55
N TYR A 335 23.61 8.63 14.64
CA TYR A 335 22.70 9.76 14.72
C TYR A 335 23.48 11.07 14.60
N LEU A 336 22.98 12.05 13.83
CA LEU A 336 23.62 13.36 13.79
C LEU A 336 23.50 14.05 15.17
N PRO A 337 24.63 14.26 15.90
CA PRO A 337 24.60 14.51 17.35
C PRO A 337 23.95 15.83 17.78
N GLU A 338 23.83 16.81 16.87
CA GLU A 338 23.37 18.15 17.26
C GLU A 338 21.85 18.35 17.17
N LYS A 339 21.09 17.55 16.39
CA LYS A 339 19.79 18.03 15.85
C LYS A 339 18.65 17.01 15.73
N ILE A 340 18.86 15.73 16.02
CA ILE A 340 17.77 14.74 16.06
C ILE A 340 17.81 14.06 17.43
N HIS A 341 17.28 14.77 18.42
CA HIS A 341 17.19 14.24 19.77
C HIS A 341 16.32 12.97 19.75
N ILE A 342 16.78 11.92 20.44
CA ILE A 342 15.88 10.88 20.92
C ILE A 342 14.84 11.59 21.76
N MET A 343 13.57 11.45 21.41
CA MET A 343 12.54 12.15 22.15
C MET A 343 12.43 11.58 23.56
N ASP A 344 12.16 12.46 24.53
CA ASP A 344 12.02 12.07 25.94
C ASP A 344 11.07 10.87 26.07
N SER A 345 11.62 9.74 26.51
CA SER A 345 10.88 8.49 26.67
C SER A 345 9.76 8.57 27.70
N VAL A 346 9.74 9.59 28.57
CA VAL A 346 8.63 9.86 29.48
C VAL A 346 7.43 10.40 28.72
N LEU A 347 7.65 11.35 27.81
CA LEU A 347 6.60 12.06 27.06
C LEU A 347 6.22 11.38 25.73
N TYR A 348 7.14 10.64 25.13
CA TYR A 348 7.00 10.08 23.79
C TYR A 348 7.27 8.58 23.76
N ASN A 349 6.54 7.86 22.93
CA ASN A 349 6.73 6.43 22.75
C ASN A 349 8.02 6.12 21.99
N GLN A 350 8.64 5.00 22.36
CA GLN A 350 9.71 4.42 21.57
C GLN A 350 9.12 3.40 20.59
N SER A 351 9.08 3.78 19.32
CA SER A 351 8.60 2.92 18.24
C SER A 351 9.19 3.35 16.89
N ARG A 352 9.26 2.40 15.96
CA ARG A 352 9.42 2.73 14.55
C ARG A 352 8.13 3.34 14.06
N LEU A 353 8.22 4.49 13.40
CA LEU A 353 7.12 5.12 12.71
C LEU A 353 7.57 5.54 11.32
N VAL A 354 6.83 5.11 10.30
CA VAL A 354 6.95 5.64 8.95
C VAL A 354 5.58 6.09 8.45
N ALA A 355 5.50 7.33 8.00
CA ALA A 355 4.35 7.84 7.26
C ALA A 355 4.61 7.64 5.77
N VAL A 356 3.72 6.90 5.09
CA VAL A 356 3.87 6.56 3.67
C VAL A 356 2.79 7.28 2.87
N CYS A 357 3.17 8.19 1.99
CA CYS A 357 2.27 8.94 1.13
C CYS A 357 2.12 8.23 -0.23
N TYR A 358 0.90 7.84 -0.58
CA TYR A 358 0.60 7.07 -1.78
C TYR A 358 -0.14 7.91 -2.85
N PRO A 359 0.29 7.84 -4.12
CA PRO A 359 -0.41 8.42 -5.26
C PRO A 359 -1.39 7.40 -5.88
N LYS A 360 -2.54 7.08 -5.25
CA LYS A 360 -3.45 6.04 -5.79
C LYS A 360 -3.98 6.43 -7.17
N GLY A 361 -3.55 5.74 -8.22
CA GLY A 361 -3.71 6.19 -9.61
C GLY A 361 -5.14 6.45 -10.01
N THR A 362 -6.08 5.58 -9.65
CA THR A 362 -7.49 5.81 -9.95
C THR A 362 -8.05 7.03 -9.21
N VAL A 363 -7.63 7.28 -7.97
CA VAL A 363 -8.04 8.50 -7.23
C VAL A 363 -7.41 9.73 -7.89
N MET A 364 -6.13 9.66 -8.25
CA MET A 364 -5.41 10.77 -8.85
C MET A 364 -5.92 11.17 -10.24
N ARG A 365 -6.63 10.26 -10.94
CA ARG A 365 -7.03 10.44 -12.35
C ARG A 365 -8.52 10.48 -12.60
N GLU A 366 -9.31 9.77 -11.81
CA GLU A 366 -10.72 9.46 -12.12
C GLU A 366 -11.67 9.87 -10.99
N THR A 367 -11.23 10.76 -10.09
CA THR A 367 -12.06 11.18 -8.94
C THR A 367 -13.46 11.65 -9.34
N PRO A 368 -13.63 12.58 -10.29
CA PRO A 368 -14.97 13.04 -10.66
C PRO A 368 -15.91 11.95 -11.19
N ALA A 369 -15.35 10.89 -11.80
CA ALA A 369 -16.13 9.80 -12.37
C ALA A 369 -16.53 8.75 -11.33
N LEU A 370 -15.69 8.52 -10.32
CA LEU A 370 -15.83 7.40 -9.37
C LEU A 370 -16.23 7.85 -7.96
N LEU A 371 -16.28 9.15 -7.69
CA LEU A 371 -16.83 9.68 -6.46
C LEU A 371 -18.36 9.55 -6.48
N ARG A 372 -18.88 8.70 -5.59
CA ARG A 372 -20.33 8.58 -5.40
C ARG A 372 -20.86 9.83 -4.70
N ARG A 373 -21.95 10.42 -5.21
CA ARG A 373 -22.57 11.66 -4.68
C ARG A 373 -23.86 11.46 -3.91
N SER A 374 -24.47 10.29 -4.03
CA SER A 374 -25.72 9.96 -3.35
C SER A 374 -25.60 8.59 -2.69
N THR A 375 -25.80 8.54 -1.38
CA THR A 375 -25.92 7.28 -0.64
C THR A 375 -27.12 6.50 -1.21
N PRO A 376 -26.96 5.28 -1.76
CA PRO A 376 -28.11 4.47 -2.17
C PRO A 376 -29.08 4.33 -1.00
N LYS A 377 -30.39 4.48 -1.24
CA LYS A 377 -31.43 4.56 -0.21
C LYS A 377 -31.41 3.39 0.80
N ILE A 378 -30.93 2.22 0.37
CA ILE A 378 -30.75 1.01 1.18
C ILE A 378 -29.60 1.08 2.20
N LEU A 379 -28.69 2.05 2.05
CA LEU A 379 -27.50 2.26 2.90
C LEU A 379 -27.62 3.48 3.82
N GLN A 380 -28.74 4.22 3.79
CA GLN A 380 -28.99 5.46 4.55
C GLN A 380 -29.41 5.23 6.02
N THR A 381 -29.49 3.98 6.48
CA THR A 381 -30.02 3.64 7.81
C THR A 381 -28.89 3.19 8.74
N ILE A 382 -28.24 4.12 9.48
CA ILE A 382 -27.57 3.92 10.81
C ILE A 382 -26.92 5.24 11.31
N LYS A 383 -27.08 5.55 12.61
CA LYS A 383 -26.28 6.55 13.36
C LYS A 383 -24.82 6.08 13.52
N GLY A 384 -23.85 6.93 13.19
CA GLY A 384 -22.42 6.62 13.26
C GLY A 384 -21.84 6.31 11.88
N VAL A 385 -21.55 7.38 11.15
CA VAL A 385 -21.14 7.45 9.73
C VAL A 385 -20.21 6.30 9.32
N ARG A 386 -20.67 5.45 8.38
CA ARG A 386 -19.80 4.49 7.68
C ARG A 386 -18.93 5.25 6.68
N SER A 387 -17.64 4.92 6.60
CA SER A 387 -16.64 5.59 5.73
C SER A 387 -16.87 5.46 4.21
N SER A 388 -17.97 4.81 3.79
CA SER A 388 -18.32 4.56 2.40
C SER A 388 -19.63 5.22 1.94
N LEU A 389 -20.18 6.16 2.72
CA LEU A 389 -21.33 6.98 2.31
C LEU A 389 -20.82 8.26 1.61
N PRO A 390 -21.43 8.71 0.50
CA PRO A 390 -21.13 9.98 -0.17
C PRO A 390 -21.06 11.23 0.73
N GLU A 391 -21.89 11.28 1.77
CA GLU A 391 -21.87 12.36 2.77
C GLU A 391 -20.65 12.28 3.71
N ALA A 392 -20.01 11.12 3.80
CA ALA A 392 -18.80 10.92 4.59
C ALA A 392 -17.55 11.48 3.92
N HIS A 393 -17.52 11.68 2.59
CA HIS A 393 -16.34 12.19 1.90
C HIS A 393 -16.05 13.65 2.26
N PRO A 394 -17.00 14.61 2.26
CA PRO A 394 -16.72 15.97 2.72
C PRO A 394 -16.27 16.01 4.18
N ILE A 395 -16.92 15.24 5.07
CA ILE A 395 -16.52 15.09 6.48
C ILE A 395 -15.11 14.51 6.60
N ALA A 396 -14.77 13.52 5.76
CA ALA A 396 -13.44 12.92 5.72
C ALA A 396 -12.38 13.89 5.20
N ILE A 397 -12.70 14.72 4.20
CA ILE A 397 -11.75 15.72 3.69
C ILE A 397 -11.41 16.70 4.82
N ALA A 398 -12.41 17.20 5.54
CA ALA A 398 -12.18 18.08 6.69
C ALA A 398 -11.39 17.38 7.80
N ALA A 399 -11.72 16.12 8.13
CA ALA A 399 -11.04 15.38 9.18
C ALA A 399 -9.59 15.00 8.83
N PHE A 400 -9.29 14.79 7.54
CA PHE A 400 -7.96 14.39 7.09
C PHE A 400 -7.14 15.55 6.51
N GLY A 401 -7.66 16.77 6.43
CA GLY A 401 -7.00 17.91 5.81
C GLY A 401 -7.42 19.25 6.43
N THR A 402 -7.79 20.21 5.59
CA THR A 402 -8.31 21.52 6.00
C THR A 402 -9.75 21.74 5.52
N LEU A 403 -10.45 22.71 6.10
CA LEU A 403 -11.73 23.19 5.58
C LEU A 403 -11.57 23.76 4.15
N ARG A 404 -10.44 24.45 3.89
CA ARG A 404 -10.07 24.89 2.55
C ARG A 404 -9.93 23.73 1.55
N ASN A 405 -9.30 22.61 1.93
CA ASN A 405 -9.24 21.41 1.08
C ASN A 405 -10.64 20.93 0.68
N GLN A 406 -11.58 20.91 1.63
CA GLN A 406 -12.97 20.50 1.38
C GLN A 406 -13.66 21.44 0.39
N MET A 407 -13.63 22.74 0.65
CA MET A 407 -14.34 23.72 -0.17
C MET A 407 -13.72 23.87 -1.56
N GLU A 408 -12.39 23.89 -1.67
CA GLU A 408 -11.72 23.91 -2.98
C GLU A 408 -12.00 22.64 -3.79
N PHE A 409 -12.04 21.47 -3.15
CA PHE A 409 -12.39 20.24 -3.84
C PHE A 409 -13.81 20.29 -4.42
N LEU A 410 -14.80 20.73 -3.62
CA LEU A 410 -16.19 20.84 -4.04
C LEU A 410 -16.36 21.84 -5.20
N ALA A 411 -15.70 23.00 -5.11
CA ALA A 411 -15.71 24.00 -6.17
C ALA A 411 -15.12 23.47 -7.49
N ARG A 412 -13.97 22.80 -7.43
CA ARG A 412 -13.33 22.18 -8.61
C ARG A 412 -14.19 21.05 -9.18
N LEU A 413 -14.82 20.24 -8.34
CA LEU A 413 -15.67 19.13 -8.78
C LEU A 413 -16.90 19.65 -9.53
N GLU A 414 -17.55 20.69 -9.01
CA GLU A 414 -18.69 21.32 -9.70
C GLU A 414 -18.28 21.99 -11.01
N ALA A 415 -17.13 22.70 -11.03
CA ALA A 415 -16.57 23.26 -12.24
C ALA A 415 -16.33 22.19 -13.32
N HIS A 416 -15.75 21.05 -12.92
CA HIS A 416 -15.53 19.91 -13.81
C HIS A 416 -16.85 19.38 -14.41
N ASP A 417 -17.93 19.29 -13.62
CA ASP A 417 -19.23 18.86 -14.17
C ASP A 417 -19.81 19.84 -15.16
N LYS A 418 -19.68 21.14 -14.91
CA LYS A 418 -20.16 22.17 -15.84
C LYS A 418 -19.40 22.10 -17.15
N VAL A 419 -18.07 21.91 -17.11
CA VAL A 419 -17.25 21.65 -18.31
C VAL A 419 -17.78 20.42 -19.06
N LYS A 420 -18.04 19.31 -18.34
CA LYS A 420 -18.58 18.09 -18.96
C LYS A 420 -19.96 18.31 -19.58
N MET A 421 -20.86 19.03 -18.91
CA MET A 421 -22.19 19.35 -19.42
C MET A 421 -22.13 20.25 -20.66
N ASN A 422 -21.25 21.26 -20.68
CA ASN A 422 -21.07 22.11 -21.85
C ASN A 422 -20.46 21.35 -23.04
N ARG A 423 -19.54 20.41 -22.81
CA ARG A 423 -19.05 19.51 -23.87
C ARG A 423 -20.17 18.67 -24.50
N ILE A 424 -21.16 18.27 -23.71
CA ILE A 424 -22.35 17.51 -24.18
C ILE A 424 -23.36 18.45 -24.87
N ASN A 425 -23.57 19.64 -24.32
CA ASN A 425 -24.49 20.64 -24.85
C ASN A 425 -23.80 22.02 -24.92
N PRO A 426 -23.17 22.36 -26.06
CA PRO A 426 -22.44 23.62 -26.23
C PRO A 426 -23.29 24.88 -26.09
N CYS A 427 -24.63 24.77 -26.13
CA CYS A 427 -25.54 25.91 -25.91
C CYS A 427 -25.58 26.37 -24.44
N LEU A 428 -25.10 25.56 -23.51
CA LEU A 428 -25.01 25.94 -22.10
C LEU A 428 -23.89 26.97 -21.91
N LYS A 429 -24.22 28.13 -21.31
CA LYS A 429 -23.20 29.11 -20.93
C LYS A 429 -22.30 28.55 -19.83
N MET A 430 -20.99 28.57 -20.07
CA MET A 430 -20.00 28.20 -19.06
C MET A 430 -19.92 29.27 -17.97
N PRO A 431 -20.04 28.88 -16.67
CA PRO A 431 -19.79 29.81 -15.58
C PRO A 431 -18.32 30.22 -15.49
N THR A 432 -18.05 31.40 -14.93
CA THR A 432 -16.69 31.85 -14.60
C THR A 432 -16.21 31.19 -13.31
N ALA A 433 -14.88 31.18 -13.11
CA ALA A 433 -14.28 30.70 -11.86
C ALA A 433 -14.82 31.46 -10.62
N ASP A 434 -15.05 32.77 -10.74
CA ASP A 434 -15.57 33.61 -9.65
C ASP A 434 -16.95 33.17 -9.16
N LEU A 435 -17.82 32.65 -10.04
CA LEU A 435 -19.12 32.14 -9.61
C LEU A 435 -18.95 30.96 -8.64
N PHE A 436 -18.07 30.02 -8.96
CA PHE A 436 -17.80 28.87 -8.07
C PHE A 436 -17.14 29.33 -6.76
N VAL A 437 -16.27 30.33 -6.81
CA VAL A 437 -15.68 30.92 -5.61
C VAL A 437 -16.74 31.51 -4.68
N GLN A 438 -17.73 32.22 -5.22
CA GLN A 438 -18.84 32.76 -4.44
C GLN A 438 -19.69 31.64 -3.82
N LEU A 439 -20.05 30.62 -4.62
CA LEU A 439 -20.87 29.49 -4.19
C LEU A 439 -20.24 28.67 -3.06
N TRP A 440 -18.92 28.52 -3.08
CA TRP A 440 -18.17 27.69 -2.14
C TRP A 440 -17.32 28.49 -1.15
N SER A 441 -17.65 29.77 -0.96
CA SER A 441 -17.10 30.59 0.13
C SER A 441 -17.60 30.10 1.50
N TRP A 442 -16.80 30.29 2.54
CA TRP A 442 -17.15 29.87 3.90
C TRP A 442 -16.67 30.88 4.94
N GLU A 443 -17.22 30.81 6.15
CA GLU A 443 -16.77 31.61 7.29
C GLU A 443 -15.84 30.77 8.17
N GLU A 444 -14.67 31.32 8.51
CA GLU A 444 -13.72 30.71 9.44
C GLU A 444 -13.18 31.80 10.37
N ASN A 445 -13.35 31.62 11.68
CA ASN A 445 -12.94 32.60 12.69
C ASN A 445 -13.47 34.03 12.45
N GLY A 446 -14.67 34.15 11.88
CA GLY A 446 -15.32 35.44 11.56
C GLY A 446 -14.75 36.15 10.32
N VAL A 447 -13.97 35.44 9.50
CA VAL A 447 -13.45 35.92 8.23
C VAL A 447 -14.03 35.07 7.09
N THR A 448 -14.57 35.74 6.08
CA THR A 448 -14.99 35.08 4.83
C THR A 448 -13.76 34.58 4.08
N MET A 449 -13.67 33.27 3.95
CA MET A 449 -12.64 32.56 3.21
C MET A 449 -13.19 32.08 1.87
N THR A 450 -12.30 31.98 0.89
CA THR A 450 -12.68 31.65 -0.49
C THR A 450 -11.77 30.59 -1.11
N PRO A 451 -12.31 29.70 -1.95
CA PRO A 451 -11.50 28.83 -2.81
C PRO A 451 -10.57 29.65 -3.72
N ARG A 452 -9.40 29.11 -4.05
CA ARG A 452 -8.48 29.78 -5.00
C ARG A 452 -9.04 29.76 -6.42
N VAL A 453 -9.32 30.96 -6.96
CA VAL A 453 -9.80 31.18 -8.33
C VAL A 453 -8.94 30.47 -9.36
N SER A 454 -7.61 30.54 -9.23
CA SER A 454 -6.65 29.96 -10.19
C SER A 454 -6.78 28.44 -10.33
N ARG A 455 -7.12 27.73 -9.27
CA ARG A 455 -7.31 26.27 -9.31
C ARG A 455 -8.61 25.89 -10.02
N ILE A 456 -9.67 26.64 -9.79
CA ILE A 456 -10.95 26.45 -10.47
C ILE A 456 -10.80 26.78 -11.95
N GLN A 457 -10.10 27.89 -12.28
CA GLN A 457 -9.83 28.26 -13.66
C GLN A 457 -9.06 27.16 -14.40
N ALA A 458 -8.05 26.55 -13.77
CA ALA A 458 -7.31 25.43 -14.37
C ALA A 458 -8.21 24.21 -14.70
N VAL A 459 -9.29 23.97 -13.95
CA VAL A 459 -10.29 22.95 -14.27
C VAL A 459 -11.12 23.36 -15.49
N LEU A 460 -11.55 24.62 -15.54
CA LEU A 460 -12.34 25.18 -16.65
C LEU A 460 -11.55 25.20 -17.96
N ASP A 461 -10.25 25.52 -17.90
CA ASP A 461 -9.34 25.51 -19.04
C ASP A 461 -9.12 24.08 -19.59
N GLY A 462 -9.28 23.07 -18.74
CA GLY A 462 -9.18 21.66 -19.11
C GLY A 462 -7.74 21.15 -19.28
N ASP A 463 -7.66 19.96 -19.87
CA ASP A 463 -6.47 19.11 -19.92
C ASP A 463 -5.56 19.37 -21.13
N GLY A 464 -6.09 19.84 -22.27
CA GLY A 464 -5.32 20.24 -23.47
C GLY A 464 -4.26 19.21 -23.91
N GLU A 465 -3.09 19.69 -24.34
CA GLU A 465 -1.90 18.87 -24.69
C GLU A 465 -1.32 18.07 -23.51
N THR A 466 -1.76 18.34 -22.27
CA THR A 466 -1.24 17.70 -21.06
C THR A 466 -1.66 16.23 -20.98
N LYS A 467 -2.82 15.88 -21.54
CA LYS A 467 -3.36 14.52 -21.52
C LYS A 467 -2.50 13.55 -22.33
N GLU A 468 -2.18 13.91 -23.57
CA GLU A 468 -1.37 13.08 -24.46
C GLU A 468 0.03 12.86 -23.88
N TRP A 469 0.67 13.92 -23.38
CA TRP A 469 1.95 13.79 -22.69
C TRP A 469 1.88 12.85 -21.49
N TYR A 470 0.83 12.96 -20.67
CA TYR A 470 0.69 12.12 -19.49
C TYR A 470 0.49 10.65 -19.87
N GLU A 471 -0.32 10.36 -20.89
CA GLU A 471 -0.52 9.00 -21.41
C GLU A 471 0.80 8.39 -21.88
N ASP A 472 1.62 9.13 -22.62
CA ASP A 472 2.91 8.66 -23.11
C ASP A 472 3.95 8.51 -22.00
N TYR A 473 3.99 9.45 -21.05
CA TYR A 473 4.87 9.37 -19.90
C TYR A 473 4.49 8.20 -18.97
N SER A 474 3.19 7.96 -18.77
CA SER A 474 2.69 6.82 -18.00
C SER A 474 3.05 5.48 -18.68
N LYS A 475 2.87 5.36 -20.00
CA LYS A 475 3.32 4.17 -20.76
C LYS A 475 4.82 3.95 -20.62
N LYS A 476 5.63 5.01 -20.68
CA LYS A 476 7.08 4.94 -20.48
C LYS A 476 7.45 4.44 -19.07
N CYS A 477 6.76 4.95 -18.05
CA CYS A 477 6.94 4.49 -16.67
C CYS A 477 6.50 3.03 -16.48
N ASP A 478 5.45 2.59 -17.15
CA ASP A 478 4.98 1.20 -17.11
C ASP A 478 5.95 0.24 -17.82
N ALA A 479 6.54 0.65 -18.94
CA ALA A 479 7.41 -0.18 -19.77
C ALA A 479 8.70 -0.61 -19.06
N ILE A 480 9.19 0.20 -18.12
CA ILE A 480 10.40 -0.09 -17.34
C ILE A 480 10.15 -1.05 -16.17
N LEU A 481 8.91 -1.45 -15.91
CA LEU A 481 8.57 -2.35 -14.81
C LEU A 481 8.75 -3.81 -15.21
N SER A 482 9.57 -4.55 -14.44
CA SER A 482 9.71 -6.00 -14.58
C SER A 482 8.41 -6.78 -14.30
N MET A 483 7.46 -6.18 -13.58
CA MET A 483 6.12 -6.72 -13.33
C MET A 483 5.24 -5.63 -12.71
N LYS A 484 3.91 -5.83 -12.80
CA LYS A 484 2.91 -4.96 -12.16
C LYS A 484 2.30 -5.56 -10.90
N TRP A 485 2.30 -6.89 -10.78
CA TRP A 485 1.72 -7.64 -9.66
C TRP A 485 2.47 -8.97 -9.48
N PHE A 486 2.39 -9.55 -8.29
CA PHE A 486 2.71 -10.97 -8.07
C PHE A 486 1.51 -11.84 -8.46
N ASP A 487 1.72 -13.12 -8.79
CA ASP A 487 0.70 -14.05 -9.32
C ASP A 487 -0.65 -13.98 -8.58
N GLY A 488 -1.62 -13.27 -9.15
CA GLY A 488 -2.98 -13.08 -8.61
C GLY A 488 -3.08 -12.42 -7.22
N ASN A 489 -1.95 -12.15 -6.56
CA ASN A 489 -1.84 -11.68 -5.18
C ASN A 489 -0.99 -10.41 -5.10
N LYS A 490 -1.34 -9.50 -4.19
CA LYS A 490 -0.56 -8.26 -3.97
C LYS A 490 0.77 -8.48 -3.23
N LYS A 491 1.03 -9.72 -2.79
CA LYS A 491 2.20 -10.10 -2.00
C LYS A 491 2.75 -11.41 -2.52
N THR A 492 4.02 -11.64 -2.22
CA THR A 492 4.72 -12.89 -2.49
C THR A 492 5.48 -13.35 -1.26
N GLU A 493 5.78 -14.64 -1.19
CA GLU A 493 6.72 -15.16 -0.21
C GLU A 493 8.12 -14.64 -0.53
N THR A 494 8.83 -14.19 0.51
CA THR A 494 10.20 -13.68 0.35
C THR A 494 11.17 -14.84 0.49
N ASN A 495 11.96 -15.09 -0.56
CA ASN A 495 13.01 -16.10 -0.54
C ASN A 495 14.27 -15.49 0.04
N TRP A 496 14.48 -15.69 1.34
CA TRP A 496 15.69 -15.23 2.01
C TRP A 496 16.85 -16.17 1.73
N VAL A 497 17.96 -15.65 1.20
CA VAL A 497 19.14 -16.44 0.82
C VAL A 497 20.42 -15.88 1.44
N SER A 498 21.35 -16.77 1.79
CA SER A 498 22.70 -16.35 2.18
C SER A 498 23.44 -15.73 1.00
N THR A 499 24.46 -14.93 1.26
CA THR A 499 25.27 -14.26 0.22
C THR A 499 25.91 -15.25 -0.76
N GLU A 500 26.32 -16.43 -0.28
CA GLU A 500 26.91 -17.51 -1.10
C GLU A 500 25.91 -18.18 -2.06
N ASN A 501 24.62 -18.02 -1.79
CA ASN A 501 23.51 -18.65 -2.52
C ASN A 501 22.64 -17.64 -3.27
N VAL A 502 23.06 -16.38 -3.39
CA VAL A 502 22.35 -15.41 -4.23
C VAL A 502 22.31 -15.94 -5.67
N GLY A 503 21.10 -15.96 -6.24
CA GLY A 503 20.79 -16.54 -7.54
C GLY A 503 20.33 -17.99 -7.53
N SER A 504 20.45 -18.71 -6.40
CA SER A 504 20.20 -20.15 -6.35
C SER A 504 18.74 -20.50 -6.62
N THR A 505 17.79 -19.62 -6.28
CA THR A 505 16.35 -19.89 -6.43
C THR A 505 15.91 -19.97 -7.88
N PHE A 506 16.68 -19.39 -8.81
CA PHE A 506 16.35 -19.34 -10.22
C PHE A 506 17.45 -19.88 -11.15
N ALA A 507 18.55 -20.39 -10.62
CA ALA A 507 19.67 -20.93 -11.41
C ALA A 507 19.26 -22.08 -12.36
N HIS A 508 18.18 -22.81 -12.04
CA HIS A 508 17.67 -23.94 -12.81
C HIS A 508 16.61 -23.54 -13.86
N LEU A 509 16.28 -22.26 -13.99
CA LEU A 509 15.24 -21.78 -14.89
C LEU A 509 15.84 -21.27 -16.19
N ASP A 510 15.22 -21.64 -17.31
CA ASP A 510 15.62 -21.15 -18.63
C ASP A 510 15.06 -19.73 -18.89
N PRO A 511 15.91 -18.70 -19.06
CA PRO A 511 15.47 -17.33 -19.35
C PRO A 511 14.81 -17.18 -20.72
N LEU A 512 15.08 -18.07 -21.67
CA LEU A 512 14.51 -18.06 -23.02
C LEU A 512 13.21 -18.86 -23.10
N ALA A 513 12.94 -19.72 -22.11
CA ALA A 513 11.66 -20.42 -22.02
C ALA A 513 10.55 -19.41 -21.73
N SER A 514 9.74 -19.13 -22.76
CA SER A 514 8.51 -18.36 -22.60
C SER A 514 7.58 -19.08 -21.65
N THR A 515 7.35 -18.49 -20.48
CA THR A 515 6.27 -18.93 -19.58
C THR A 515 4.95 -18.25 -19.92
N ALA A 516 4.87 -17.54 -21.05
CA ALA A 516 3.65 -16.90 -21.53
C ALA A 516 2.66 -17.87 -22.20
N ALA A 517 2.96 -19.17 -22.30
CA ALA A 517 2.02 -20.19 -22.77
C ALA A 517 1.34 -20.86 -21.56
N LYS A 518 0.03 -20.71 -21.31
CA LYS A 518 -1.11 -20.64 -22.24
C LYS A 518 -1.97 -19.37 -22.08
N PRO A 519 -2.71 -18.97 -23.12
CA PRO A 519 -3.66 -17.86 -23.06
C PRO A 519 -4.53 -17.90 -21.81
N LEU A 520 -4.78 -16.71 -21.27
CA LEU A 520 -5.65 -16.39 -20.14
C LEU A 520 -7.06 -17.01 -20.24
N GLU A 521 -7.44 -17.59 -21.39
CA GLU A 521 -8.69 -18.33 -21.60
C GLU A 521 -8.73 -19.71 -20.91
N GLU A 522 -7.61 -20.41 -20.72
CA GLU A 522 -7.64 -21.68 -19.95
C GLU A 522 -7.60 -21.45 -18.44
N PHE A 523 -6.86 -20.44 -17.96
CA PHE A 523 -6.87 -20.08 -16.53
C PHE A 523 -8.19 -19.41 -16.11
N ASN A 524 -8.80 -18.59 -16.96
CA ASN A 524 -10.15 -18.08 -16.71
C ASN A 524 -11.25 -19.13 -16.85
N LYS A 525 -11.02 -20.22 -17.61
CA LYS A 525 -11.92 -21.39 -17.60
C LYS A 525 -11.81 -22.20 -16.30
N TRP A 526 -10.65 -22.19 -15.64
CA TRP A 526 -10.43 -22.97 -14.41
C TRP A 526 -10.69 -22.17 -13.11
N ALA A 527 -10.32 -20.89 -13.07
CA ALA A 527 -10.56 -19.99 -11.95
C ALA A 527 -12.03 -19.55 -11.82
N LYS A 528 -12.79 -19.49 -12.94
CA LYS A 528 -14.25 -19.29 -12.91
C LYS A 528 -15.04 -20.57 -12.59
N LYS A 529 -14.40 -21.76 -12.60
CA LYS A 529 -15.06 -23.04 -12.32
C LYS A 529 -14.91 -23.55 -10.88
N THR A 530 -14.02 -22.99 -10.06
CA THR A 530 -13.63 -23.64 -8.77
C THR A 530 -13.99 -22.87 -7.49
N ASN A 531 -14.67 -21.72 -7.57
CA ASN A 531 -15.11 -20.97 -6.38
C ASN A 531 -16.61 -20.73 -6.26
N ASN A 532 -17.43 -21.23 -7.19
CA ASN A 532 -18.88 -21.13 -7.03
C ASN A 532 -19.38 -22.27 -6.14
N LEU A 533 -19.81 -21.95 -4.91
CA LEU A 533 -20.34 -22.91 -3.94
C LEU A 533 -21.44 -23.84 -4.50
N PRO A 534 -22.31 -23.42 -5.45
CA PRO A 534 -23.24 -24.31 -6.13
C PRO A 534 -22.55 -25.42 -6.93
N THR A 535 -21.50 -25.10 -7.69
CA THR A 535 -20.74 -26.07 -8.51
C THR A 535 -19.98 -27.07 -7.64
N ILE A 536 -19.44 -26.62 -6.49
CA ILE A 536 -18.76 -27.51 -5.53
C ILE A 536 -19.77 -28.47 -4.90
N LYS A 537 -20.96 -27.99 -4.52
CA LYS A 537 -22.01 -28.85 -3.98
C LYS A 537 -22.59 -29.82 -5.01
N GLN A 538 -22.60 -29.43 -6.28
CA GLN A 538 -23.02 -30.27 -7.39
C GLN A 538 -22.05 -31.40 -7.68
N ASN A 539 -20.74 -31.17 -7.53
CA ASN A 539 -19.70 -32.17 -7.86
C ASN A 539 -19.25 -33.02 -6.66
N TYR A 540 -19.43 -32.52 -5.43
CA TYR A 540 -18.87 -33.15 -4.22
C TYR A 540 -19.91 -33.31 -3.09
N GLY A 541 -21.19 -33.01 -3.33
CA GLY A 541 -22.28 -33.18 -2.36
C GLY A 541 -22.51 -32.01 -1.38
N LYS A 542 -23.51 -32.15 -0.49
CA LYS A 542 -23.99 -31.06 0.38
C LYS A 542 -22.93 -30.64 1.41
N LEU A 543 -22.08 -31.56 1.86
CA LEU A 543 -20.99 -31.34 2.82
C LEU A 543 -19.63 -31.72 2.21
N PRO A 544 -19.13 -30.94 1.24
CA PRO A 544 -17.98 -31.33 0.44
C PRO A 544 -16.65 -31.18 1.19
N TYR A 545 -16.60 -30.57 2.39
CA TYR A 545 -15.34 -30.34 3.10
C TYR A 545 -15.23 -31.19 4.36
N GLN A 546 -14.39 -32.21 4.35
CA GLN A 546 -14.06 -33.00 5.54
C GLN A 546 -12.99 -32.31 6.39
N CYS A 547 -13.13 -32.37 7.71
CA CYS A 547 -12.08 -31.94 8.63
C CYS A 547 -10.82 -32.80 8.42
N PRO A 548 -9.60 -32.23 8.32
CA PRO A 548 -8.39 -33.03 8.20
C PRO A 548 -8.07 -33.86 9.47
N ASN A 549 -8.68 -33.49 10.61
CA ASN A 549 -8.34 -34.00 11.94
C ASN A 549 -9.47 -34.84 12.56
N CYS A 550 -10.63 -34.98 11.90
CA CYS A 550 -11.73 -35.83 12.33
C CYS A 550 -12.67 -36.17 11.15
N GLU A 551 -13.67 -37.03 11.38
CA GLU A 551 -14.57 -37.49 10.31
C GLU A 551 -15.70 -36.50 9.95
N LEU A 552 -15.82 -35.37 10.66
CA LEU A 552 -16.89 -34.41 10.44
C LEU A 552 -16.74 -33.66 9.11
N ARG A 553 -17.86 -33.46 8.41
CA ARG A 553 -17.94 -32.78 7.11
C ARG A 553 -18.80 -31.52 7.18
N PHE A 554 -18.47 -30.55 6.34
CA PHE A 554 -19.05 -29.21 6.40
C PHE A 554 -19.35 -28.68 4.99
N SER A 555 -20.37 -27.82 4.92
CA SER A 555 -20.83 -27.22 3.67
C SER A 555 -19.92 -26.12 3.13
N THR A 556 -19.03 -25.57 3.95
CA THR A 556 -18.10 -24.48 3.57
C THR A 556 -16.77 -24.60 4.32
N LYS A 557 -15.67 -24.13 3.70
CA LYS A 557 -14.34 -24.06 4.34
C LYS A 557 -14.34 -23.25 5.65
N GLN A 558 -15.16 -22.18 5.72
CA GLN A 558 -15.29 -21.35 6.92
C GLN A 558 -15.85 -22.13 8.12
N ARG A 559 -16.81 -23.04 7.88
CA ARG A 559 -17.36 -23.89 8.95
C ARG A 559 -16.35 -24.93 9.44
N VAL A 560 -15.52 -25.49 8.55
CA VAL A 560 -14.42 -26.38 8.97
C VAL A 560 -13.42 -25.61 9.83
N LYS A 561 -13.11 -24.36 9.46
CA LYS A 561 -12.19 -23.51 10.24
C LYS A 561 -12.75 -23.19 11.63
N LEU A 562 -14.05 -22.88 11.71
CA LEU A 562 -14.72 -22.67 12.99
C LEU A 562 -14.66 -23.94 13.85
N HIS A 563 -14.95 -25.10 13.26
CA HIS A 563 -14.87 -26.38 13.96
C HIS A 563 -13.45 -26.70 14.45
N HIS A 564 -12.42 -26.53 13.61
CA HIS A 564 -11.04 -26.76 14.04
C HIS A 564 -10.63 -25.83 15.18
N ASN A 565 -11.01 -24.55 15.12
CA ASN A 565 -10.74 -23.59 16.20
C ASN A 565 -11.39 -24.00 17.54
N LEU A 566 -12.51 -24.70 17.50
CA LEU A 566 -13.24 -25.14 18.69
C LEU A 566 -12.80 -26.51 19.20
N ALA A 567 -12.47 -27.44 18.30
CA ALA A 567 -12.26 -28.86 18.63
C ALA A 567 -10.79 -29.30 18.55
N HIS A 568 -9.94 -28.59 17.82
CA HIS A 568 -8.59 -29.08 17.44
C HIS A 568 -7.46 -28.04 17.63
N MET A 569 -7.78 -26.77 17.93
CA MET A 569 -6.80 -25.67 17.94
C MET A 569 -5.63 -25.85 18.91
N TYR A 570 -5.82 -26.59 20.01
CA TYR A 570 -4.78 -26.83 21.00
C TYR A 570 -3.95 -28.09 20.73
N THR A 571 -4.36 -28.92 19.77
CA THR A 571 -3.76 -30.23 19.48
C THR A 571 -3.22 -30.35 18.07
N TYR A 572 -3.71 -29.57 17.11
CA TYR A 572 -3.31 -29.67 15.70
C TYR A 572 -3.25 -28.30 15.03
N GLU A 573 -2.32 -28.14 14.08
CA GLU A 573 -2.25 -26.94 13.24
C GLU A 573 -3.35 -26.92 12.16
N TRP A 574 -3.84 -25.72 11.83
CA TRP A 574 -4.91 -25.55 10.85
C TRP A 574 -4.43 -25.89 9.44
N GLN A 575 -5.06 -26.89 8.83
CA GLN A 575 -4.90 -27.25 7.43
C GLN A 575 -6.18 -26.94 6.65
N MET A 576 -6.05 -26.28 5.49
CA MET A 576 -7.22 -25.95 4.68
C MET A 576 -7.72 -27.20 3.94
N PRO A 577 -8.95 -27.68 4.20
CA PRO A 577 -9.47 -28.85 3.53
C PRO A 577 -9.82 -28.56 2.07
N GLN A 578 -9.45 -29.51 1.20
CA GLN A 578 -9.92 -29.53 -0.19
C GLN A 578 -11.32 -30.18 -0.24
N PRO A 579 -12.17 -29.80 -1.21
CA PRO A 579 -13.45 -30.48 -1.39
C PRO A 579 -13.21 -31.94 -1.79
N SER A 580 -13.94 -32.85 -1.16
CA SER A 580 -13.96 -34.28 -1.44
C SER A 580 -15.40 -34.76 -1.43
N VAL A 581 -15.68 -35.84 -2.17
CA VAL A 581 -17.04 -36.37 -2.35
C VAL A 581 -17.64 -36.73 -1.00
N ASP A 582 -18.72 -36.03 -0.63
CA ASP A 582 -19.58 -36.35 0.49
C ASP A 582 -20.11 -37.78 0.31
N PRO A 583 -19.96 -38.69 1.29
CA PRO A 583 -20.43 -40.07 1.16
C PRO A 583 -21.93 -40.19 0.84
N ALA A 584 -22.71 -39.15 1.14
CA ALA A 584 -24.14 -39.06 0.80
C ALA A 584 -24.40 -38.50 -0.62
N HIS A 585 -23.38 -38.22 -1.42
CA HIS A 585 -23.51 -37.65 -2.76
C HIS A 585 -23.78 -38.73 -3.80
N GLN A 586 -24.93 -38.63 -4.47
CA GLN A 586 -25.23 -39.40 -5.68
C GLN A 586 -25.06 -38.48 -6.90
N GLU A 587 -24.23 -38.87 -7.87
CA GLU A 587 -24.10 -38.15 -9.14
C GLU A 587 -25.42 -38.23 -9.91
N LYS A 588 -26.00 -37.08 -10.26
CA LYS A 588 -27.14 -37.03 -11.19
C LYS A 588 -26.60 -37.10 -12.62
N ASN A 589 -26.84 -38.23 -13.30
CA ASN A 589 -26.70 -38.30 -14.75
C ASN A 589 -27.64 -37.27 -15.40
N SER A 590 -27.06 -36.38 -16.20
CA SER A 590 -27.77 -35.31 -16.88
C SER A 590 -28.57 -35.86 -18.06
N GLU A 591 -29.86 -36.07 -17.88
CA GLU A 591 -30.84 -36.02 -18.97
C GLU A 591 -32.25 -35.77 -18.38
N PHE A 592 -32.81 -34.62 -18.76
CA PHE A 592 -34.21 -34.20 -18.68
C PHE A 592 -34.91 -33.88 -17.34
N GLU A 593 -35.69 -32.80 -17.46
CA GLU A 593 -36.93 -32.40 -16.77
C GLU A 593 -36.94 -31.42 -15.59
N GLU A 594 -37.93 -30.52 -15.74
CA GLU A 594 -38.34 -29.38 -14.94
C GLU A 594 -39.07 -29.77 -13.65
N GLU A 595 -39.32 -28.74 -12.84
CA GLU A 595 -40.31 -28.64 -11.76
C GLU A 595 -39.99 -29.23 -10.37
N GLY A 596 -40.54 -28.54 -9.36
CA GLY A 596 -40.80 -29.09 -8.04
C GLY A 596 -40.13 -28.36 -6.88
N GLU A 597 -40.80 -27.35 -6.32
CA GLU A 597 -40.62 -26.99 -4.91
C GLU A 597 -40.97 -28.20 -4.03
N GLU A 598 -40.13 -28.53 -3.06
CA GLU A 598 -40.61 -29.25 -1.87
C GLU A 598 -39.78 -28.89 -0.62
N GLN A 599 -40.49 -28.31 0.36
CA GLN A 599 -40.12 -28.23 1.76
C GLN A 599 -40.17 -29.63 2.37
N LEU A 600 -39.37 -29.90 3.41
CA LEU A 600 -39.64 -30.77 4.57
C LEU A 600 -38.32 -30.82 5.38
N ALA A 601 -38.26 -30.19 6.55
CA ALA A 601 -38.65 -30.71 7.86
C ALA A 601 -37.55 -31.62 8.45
N GLU A 602 -36.89 -31.13 9.49
CA GLU A 602 -36.05 -31.92 10.38
C GLU A 602 -36.62 -31.74 11.80
N GLU A 603 -37.42 -32.73 12.22
CA GLU A 603 -37.67 -33.09 13.62
C GLU A 603 -36.35 -33.60 14.21
N ALA A 604 -35.86 -32.98 15.29
CA ALA A 604 -36.11 -33.32 16.68
C ALA A 604 -35.14 -34.39 17.22
N GLY A 605 -34.44 -34.04 18.31
CA GLY A 605 -33.72 -35.02 19.11
C GLY A 605 -32.74 -34.43 20.13
N ILE A 606 -33.25 -34.28 21.36
CA ILE A 606 -32.56 -34.54 22.65
C ILE A 606 -31.58 -33.47 23.14
N GLU A 607 -31.56 -32.96 24.38
CA GLU A 607 -32.39 -32.88 25.60
C GLU A 607 -31.51 -32.04 26.55
N GLY A 608 -32.09 -31.22 27.42
CA GLY A 608 -31.30 -30.46 28.40
C GLY A 608 -32.14 -29.46 29.18
N GLU A 609 -32.96 -30.01 30.08
CA GLU A 609 -33.41 -29.52 31.41
C GLU A 609 -33.73 -28.04 31.67
N GLU A 610 -34.85 -27.89 32.40
CA GLU A 610 -35.67 -26.71 32.69
C GLU A 610 -35.05 -25.69 33.66
N TYR A 611 -35.54 -24.43 33.61
CA TYR A 611 -36.20 -23.64 34.69
C TYR A 611 -36.19 -22.12 34.37
N PRO A 612 -37.12 -21.28 34.89
CA PRO A 612 -38.25 -20.81 34.09
C PRO A 612 -38.38 -19.27 33.96
N ARG A 613 -39.34 -18.87 33.10
CA ARG A 613 -40.32 -17.76 33.21
C ARG A 613 -40.31 -16.61 32.19
N GLU A 614 -41.53 -16.44 31.67
CA GLU A 614 -42.26 -15.19 31.39
C GLU A 614 -42.14 -14.53 29.99
N GLU A 615 -43.09 -14.97 29.14
CA GLU A 615 -44.07 -14.19 28.37
C GLU A 615 -43.64 -12.96 27.54
N GLY A 616 -43.88 -13.04 26.21
CA GLY A 616 -44.04 -11.86 25.36
C GLY A 616 -43.93 -12.15 23.85
N PRO A 617 -44.91 -11.76 23.01
CA PRO A 617 -45.16 -12.44 21.74
C PRO A 617 -44.32 -11.97 20.54
N ILE A 618 -44.18 -12.96 19.66
CA ILE A 618 -43.69 -12.99 18.28
C ILE A 618 -44.25 -11.85 17.42
N LEU A 619 -43.36 -11.17 16.70
CA LEU A 619 -43.69 -10.53 15.42
C LEU A 619 -42.62 -10.86 14.36
N LYS A 620 -43.05 -11.68 13.41
CA LYS A 620 -42.32 -12.21 12.26
C LYS A 620 -41.67 -11.09 11.44
N LYS A 621 -40.34 -11.06 11.35
CA LYS A 621 -39.63 -10.28 10.33
C LYS A 621 -39.59 -11.08 9.01
N ARG A 622 -40.24 -10.52 7.99
CA ARG A 622 -39.98 -10.81 6.58
C ARG A 622 -38.49 -10.58 6.28
N LYS A 623 -37.86 -11.54 5.63
CA LYS A 623 -36.46 -11.50 5.17
C LYS A 623 -36.23 -10.33 4.20
N ARG A 624 -35.17 -9.56 4.48
CA ARG A 624 -34.21 -9.06 3.49
C ARG A 624 -32.82 -9.34 4.02
#